data_AF-A0A961U7I3-F1
#
_entry.id   AF-A0A961U7I3-F1
#
_cell.length_a   1.000
_cell.length_b   1.000
_cell.length_c   1.000
_cell.angle_alpha   90.00
_cell.angle_beta   90.00
_cell.angle_gamma   90.00
#
_symmetry.space_group_name_H-M   'P 1'
#
loop_
_entity.id
_entity.type
_entity.pdbx_description
1 polymer ?
#
loop_
_entity_poly.entity_id
_entity_poly.type
_entity_poly.pdbx_seq_one_letter_code
_entity_poly.pdbx_strand_id
1 'polypeptide(L)'
;VDTDTVTTSLPVVAYTTTAMDDDTAYALTKTFWEQKAAMADSAAWWKAVSPDMLANLTGKLHPGALKYYEEAGIAVPDVAK
;
A
#
# COMPACT_ATOMS: atom_id res chain seq x y z
N VAL A 1 6.82 2.09 31.14
CA VAL A 1 6.10 3.36 31.40
C VAL A 1 4.88 3.31 30.51
N ASP A 2 3.68 3.36 31.10
CA ASP A 2 2.41 3.30 30.37
C ASP A 2 1.78 4.69 30.42
N THR A 3 2.24 5.56 29.53
CA THR A 3 1.78 6.94 29.41
C THR A 3 1.73 7.32 27.95
N ASP A 4 0.73 8.08 27.58
CA ASP A 4 0.61 8.62 26.23
C ASP A 4 1.86 9.41 25.87
N THR A 5 2.38 9.16 24.66
CA THR A 5 3.55 9.84 24.13
C THR A 5 3.13 10.69 22.94
N VAL A 6 3.23 12.01 23.08
CA VAL A 6 3.04 12.94 21.97
C VAL A 6 4.21 12.80 21.01
N THR A 7 3.93 12.35 19.79
CA THR A 7 4.93 12.14 18.75
C THR A 7 4.36 12.50 17.38
N THR A 8 5.20 12.47 16.36
CA THR A 8 4.81 12.66 14.96
C THR A 8 4.90 11.34 14.19
N SER A 9 4.16 11.26 13.08
CA SER A 9 4.26 10.16 12.13
C SER A 9 4.20 10.71 10.70
N LEU A 10 4.66 9.90 9.74
CA LEU A 10 4.60 10.22 8.31
C LEU A 10 4.08 9.00 7.55
N PRO A 11 3.30 9.21 6.47
CA PRO A 11 2.93 8.12 5.56
C PRO A 11 4.18 7.47 4.95
N VAL A 12 4.15 6.14 4.85
CA VAL A 12 5.17 5.37 4.11
C VAL A 12 4.50 4.82 2.86
N VAL A 13 5.08 5.12 1.71
CA VAL A 13 4.56 4.74 0.39
C VAL A 13 5.67 4.07 -0.41
N ALA A 14 5.35 2.95 -1.07
CA ALA A 14 6.22 2.32 -2.04
C ALA A 14 6.01 2.96 -3.42
N TYR A 15 7.07 3.53 -3.98
CA TYR A 15 7.04 4.18 -5.30
C TYR A 15 7.73 3.31 -6.35
N THR A 16 7.33 3.50 -7.61
CA THR A 16 7.97 2.93 -8.79
C THR A 16 8.16 4.00 -9.86
N THR A 17 8.82 3.65 -10.96
CA THR A 17 9.00 4.52 -12.12
C THR A 17 7.96 4.21 -13.19
N THR A 18 7.74 5.16 -14.10
CA THR A 18 6.87 4.96 -15.28
C THR A 18 7.49 4.04 -16.33
N ALA A 19 8.72 3.55 -16.12
CA ALA A 19 9.39 2.61 -17.00
C ALA A 19 9.22 1.16 -16.55
N MET A 20 8.65 0.92 -15.36
CA MET A 20 8.23 -0.41 -14.94
C MET A 20 7.09 -0.88 -15.84
N ASP A 21 7.10 -2.14 -16.24
CA ASP A 21 5.99 -2.71 -16.99
C ASP A 21 4.79 -3.01 -16.08
N ASP A 22 3.60 -3.04 -16.68
CA ASP A 22 2.35 -3.23 -15.96
C ASP A 22 2.26 -4.58 -15.24
N ASP A 23 2.79 -5.65 -15.84
CA ASP A 23 2.74 -6.99 -15.27
C ASP A 23 3.61 -7.08 -14.01
N THR A 24 4.81 -6.49 -14.03
CA THR A 24 5.67 -6.38 -12.86
C THR A 24 5.02 -5.56 -11.76
N ALA A 25 4.43 -4.41 -12.07
CA ALA A 25 3.75 -3.58 -11.07
C ALA A 25 2.53 -4.27 -10.45
N TYR A 26 1.75 -4.99 -11.27
CA TYR A 26 0.64 -5.81 -10.79
C TYR A 26 1.13 -6.92 -9.86
N ALA A 27 2.14 -7.68 -10.29
CA ALA A 27 2.68 -8.81 -9.54
C ALA A 27 3.25 -8.37 -8.18
N LEU A 28 3.98 -7.24 -8.14
CA LEU A 28 4.50 -6.67 -6.90
C LEU A 28 3.37 -6.27 -5.95
N THR A 29 2.35 -5.57 -6.47
CA THR A 29 1.20 -5.12 -5.66
C THR A 29 0.43 -6.30 -5.10
N LYS A 30 0.11 -7.29 -5.94
CA LYS A 30 -0.58 -8.52 -5.53
C LYS A 30 0.21 -9.28 -4.46
N THR A 31 1.48 -9.53 -4.72
CA THR A 31 2.35 -10.27 -3.80
C THR A 31 2.45 -9.57 -2.45
N PHE A 32 2.55 -8.23 -2.43
CA PHE A 32 2.58 -7.46 -1.20
C PHE A 32 1.35 -7.73 -0.32
N TRP A 33 0.14 -7.69 -0.89
CA TRP A 33 -1.09 -7.89 -0.15
C TRP A 33 -1.30 -9.36 0.26
N GLU A 34 -0.95 -10.32 -0.60
CA GLU A 34 -1.03 -11.76 -0.29
C GLU A 34 -0.06 -12.15 0.84
N GLN A 35 1.14 -11.56 0.87
CA GLN A 35 2.15 -11.85 1.88
C GLN A 35 1.99 -11.05 3.17
N LYS A 36 1.10 -10.05 3.22
CA LYS A 36 0.90 -9.19 4.39
C LYS A 36 0.65 -9.98 5.67
N ALA A 37 -0.13 -11.07 5.60
CA ALA A 37 -0.40 -11.92 6.76
C ALA A 37 0.90 -12.54 7.34
N ALA A 38 1.73 -13.13 6.49
CA ALA A 38 3.03 -13.68 6.90
C ALA A 38 3.98 -12.57 7.41
N MET A 39 3.95 -11.39 6.80
CA MET A 39 4.70 -10.23 7.30
C MET A 39 4.25 -9.83 8.71
N ALA A 40 2.95 -9.88 9.00
CA ALA A 40 2.37 -9.59 10.32
C ALA A 40 2.74 -10.61 11.40
N ASP A 41 3.06 -11.85 11.02
CA ASP A 41 3.61 -12.86 11.93
C ASP A 41 5.07 -12.54 12.29
N SER A 42 5.84 -11.99 11.34
CA SER A 42 7.24 -11.59 11.56
C SER A 42 7.38 -10.29 12.35
N ALA A 43 6.50 -9.31 12.09
CA ALA A 43 6.52 -8.01 12.74
C ALA A 43 5.09 -7.46 12.88
N ALA A 44 4.66 -7.25 14.13
CA ALA A 44 3.28 -6.92 14.46
C ALA A 44 2.78 -5.60 13.84
N TRP A 45 3.67 -4.66 13.51
CA TRP A 45 3.29 -3.38 12.92
C TRP A 45 2.60 -3.52 11.56
N TRP A 46 2.86 -4.59 10.81
CA TRP A 46 2.17 -4.87 9.54
C TRP A 46 0.67 -5.06 9.70
N LYS A 47 0.17 -5.37 10.90
CA LYS A 47 -1.28 -5.45 11.18
C LYS A 47 -1.97 -4.10 10.99
N ALA A 48 -1.24 -3.00 11.19
CA ALA A 48 -1.76 -1.66 11.02
C ALA A 48 -1.85 -1.22 9.55
N VAL A 49 -1.18 -1.90 8.61
CA VAL A 49 -1.20 -1.52 7.19
C VAL A 49 -2.50 -1.94 6.53
N SER A 50 -3.28 -1.04 5.96
CA SER A 50 -4.57 -1.38 5.36
C SER A 50 -4.86 -0.57 4.08
N PRO A 51 -5.79 -1.04 3.22
CA PRO A 51 -6.03 -0.40 1.93
C PRO A 51 -6.60 1.04 2.02
N ASP A 52 -7.23 1.39 3.14
CA ASP A 52 -7.66 2.77 3.44
C ASP A 52 -6.51 3.78 3.44
N MET A 53 -5.27 3.32 3.70
CA MET A 53 -4.07 4.15 3.65
C MET A 53 -3.74 4.65 2.24
N LEU A 54 -4.37 4.12 1.18
CA LEU A 54 -4.29 4.69 -0.17
C LEU A 54 -4.74 6.16 -0.21
N ALA A 55 -5.55 6.61 0.75
CA ALA A 55 -5.93 8.01 0.92
C ALA A 55 -4.73 8.95 1.18
N ASN A 56 -3.60 8.41 1.63
CA ASN A 56 -2.38 9.19 1.88
C ASN A 56 -1.51 9.40 0.62
N LEU A 57 -1.90 8.81 -0.52
CA LEU A 57 -1.17 8.98 -1.78
C LEU A 57 -1.33 10.40 -2.32
N THR A 58 -0.22 11.01 -2.71
CA THR A 58 -0.16 12.35 -3.32
C THR A 58 0.11 12.31 -4.83
N GLY A 59 0.16 11.11 -5.42
CA GLY A 59 0.42 10.89 -6.84
C GLY A 59 -0.40 9.74 -7.39
N LYS A 60 -0.19 9.44 -8.68
CA LYS A 60 -0.92 8.40 -9.40
C LYS A 60 -0.34 7.01 -9.14
N LEU A 61 -1.22 6.02 -9.08
CA LEU A 61 -0.83 4.62 -9.11
C LEU A 61 -0.33 4.23 -10.49
N HIS A 62 0.60 3.28 -10.51
CA HIS A 62 1.00 2.60 -11.74
C HIS A 62 -0.21 1.83 -12.31
N PRO A 63 -0.42 1.77 -13.65
CA PRO A 63 -1.58 1.08 -14.22
C PRO A 63 -1.69 -0.39 -13.77
N GLY A 64 -0.58 -1.11 -13.75
CA GLY A 64 -0.52 -2.47 -13.16
C GLY A 64 -0.99 -2.56 -11.69
N ALA A 65 -0.62 -1.59 -10.84
CA ALA A 65 -1.08 -1.56 -9.45
C ALA A 65 -2.57 -1.20 -9.35
N LEU A 66 -3.03 -0.23 -10.14
CA LEU A 66 -4.44 0.17 -10.22
C LEU A 66 -5.33 -1.02 -10.60
N LYS A 67 -4.92 -1.79 -11.62
CA LYS A 67 -5.61 -3.02 -12.04
C LYS A 67 -5.79 -4.01 -10.89
N TYR A 68 -4.76 -4.24 -10.07
CA TYR A 68 -4.88 -5.11 -8.90
C TYR A 68 -5.94 -4.59 -7.91
N TYR A 69 -5.90 -3.30 -7.58
CA TYR A 69 -6.85 -2.72 -6.63
C TYR A 69 -8.29 -2.79 -7.12
N GLU A 70 -8.52 -2.58 -8.43
CA GLU A 70 -9.83 -2.74 -9.06
C GLU A 70 -10.33 -4.19 -8.99
N GLU A 71 -9.49 -5.16 -9.35
CA GLU A 71 -9.83 -6.60 -9.28
C GLU A 71 -10.09 -7.08 -7.85
N ALA A 72 -9.35 -6.54 -6.89
CA ALA A 72 -9.52 -6.84 -5.47
C ALA A 72 -10.73 -6.13 -4.82
N GLY A 73 -11.44 -5.27 -5.56
CA GLY A 73 -12.57 -4.49 -5.04
C GLY A 73 -12.16 -3.44 -4.00
N ILE A 74 -10.91 -2.98 -4.04
CA ILE A 74 -10.37 -1.98 -3.13
C ILE A 74 -10.65 -0.59 -3.71
N ALA A 75 -11.27 0.28 -2.91
CA ALA A 75 -11.55 1.65 -3.31
C ALA A 75 -10.25 2.47 -3.44
N VAL A 76 -9.98 2.97 -4.65
CA VAL A 76 -8.85 3.86 -4.94
C VAL A 76 -9.36 5.31 -4.98
N PRO A 77 -8.73 6.25 -4.24
CA PRO A 77 -9.06 7.67 -4.33
C PRO A 77 -8.88 8.23 -5.74
N ASP A 78 -9.74 9.13 -6.18
CA ASP A 78 -9.68 9.70 -7.54
C ASP A 78 -8.34 10.43 -7.83
N VAL A 79 -7.70 10.99 -6.80
CA VAL A 79 -6.37 11.61 -6.91
C VAL A 79 -5.26 10.62 -7.26
N ALA A 80 -5.47 9.33 -6.97
CA ALA A 80 -4.51 8.25 -7.14
C ALA A 80 -4.80 7.37 -8.38
N LYS A 81 -5.91 7.61 -9.09
CA LYS A 81 -6.19 7.02 -10.40
C LYS A 81 -5.38 7.72 -11.50
#